data_AF-A0A815SB98-F1
#
_entry.id   AF-A0A815SB98-F1
#
_cell.length_a   1.000
_cell.length_b   1.000
_cell.length_c   1.000
_cell.angle_alpha   90.00
_cell.angle_beta   90.00
_cell.angle_gamma   90.00
#
_symmetry.space_group_name_H-M   'P 1'
#
loop_
_entity.id
_entity.type
_entity.pdbx_description
1 polymer ?
#
loop_
_entity_poly.entity_id
_entity_poly.type
_entity_poly.pdbx_seq_one_letter_code
_entity_poly.pdbx_strand_id
1 'polypeptide(L)'
;MNTANKNHLNILDLPNEILLIICKELNMVDVLYSIVDVNERFNQLILDHLYIRHLNMTTMTIRSVFDRIYSIDDQVLSRICKQILPRIRHQVNQLTVAPYSMDRLLTLNYSQLYSLSLVDFQEKILLQYLKGNSILCNLLSEQITHLCIDMEVKTVMPPLSKTLSEIFILILSLCKRLVYLNFCSSSRYRLMAVHIFKPSTTNCTSSTLTTLNINVDNFADCLYLLDGRLNCLSTLIIRILKISPVISKIKNTKELPKLKSFSLTSVYPIMAYDNLIIPLLRRMINLEELILFLSVIRFDSTYIDGIQLQDEVLIYMPRLKKFTFSIDTRLFNNNIKIDLRSNEEIQRSFIGRVNGQIGSDVQTIVMKNAGICHVYSLPYQFEDFCHLNNSFQGGMFHKVQCLIMTDETYSFEHYFFQVISQDFPFLKELYIVNCQPQKDKQHSSTLIRFPYLLLLSLVMAHMDYVEEFLFDKNIHLPRLLNLFIKYEPLAIVTNNFTNDAARATCGKLKCLEISEPFVCPENFHQYFPLLL
;
A
#
# COMPACT_ATOMS: atom_id res chain seq x y z
N MET A 1 -12.94 -11.55 58.45
CA MET A 1 -13.39 -11.83 57.07
C MET A 1 -13.69 -10.50 56.39
N ASN A 2 -12.74 -9.95 55.63
CA ASN A 2 -12.95 -8.72 54.85
C ASN A 2 -13.43 -9.12 53.44
N THR A 3 -14.72 -8.93 53.18
CA THR A 3 -15.28 -8.97 51.83
C THR A 3 -14.77 -7.75 51.07
N ALA A 4 -13.71 -7.95 50.28
CA ALA A 4 -13.27 -6.96 49.31
C ALA A 4 -14.41 -6.75 48.29
N ASN A 5 -15.12 -5.63 48.41
CA ASN A 5 -16.04 -5.12 47.41
C ASN A 5 -15.25 -4.93 46.12
N LYS A 6 -15.28 -5.92 45.23
CA LYS A 6 -14.86 -5.74 43.84
C LYS A 6 -15.89 -4.80 43.22
N ASN A 7 -15.58 -3.51 43.22
CA ASN A 7 -16.32 -2.53 42.43
C ASN A 7 -16.17 -2.93 40.96
N HIS A 8 -17.15 -3.68 40.45
CA HIS A 8 -17.25 -4.02 39.05
C HIS A 8 -17.67 -2.74 38.31
N LEU A 9 -16.71 -2.10 37.64
CA LEU A 9 -16.99 -0.97 36.76
C LEU A 9 -17.88 -1.47 35.60
N ASN A 10 -19.08 -0.92 35.46
CA ASN A 10 -19.95 -1.22 34.33
C ASN A 10 -19.49 -0.40 33.12
N ILE A 11 -19.64 -0.93 31.90
CA ILE A 11 -19.37 -0.17 30.67
C ILE A 11 -20.23 1.11 30.61
N LEU A 12 -21.43 1.07 31.17
CA LEU A 12 -22.32 2.23 31.30
C LEU A 12 -21.84 3.28 32.30
N ASP A 13 -20.80 3.01 33.09
CA ASP A 13 -20.19 3.99 33.99
C ASP A 13 -19.07 4.78 33.31
N LEU A 14 -18.62 4.34 32.12
CA LEU A 14 -17.56 5.02 31.37
C LEU A 14 -18.05 6.36 30.80
N PRO A 15 -17.18 7.39 30.67
CA PRO A 15 -17.51 8.64 29.98
C PRO A 15 -17.87 8.43 28.50
N ASN A 16 -18.67 9.35 27.95
CA ASN A 16 -19.13 9.31 26.55
C ASN A 16 -17.97 9.26 25.55
N GLU A 17 -16.90 9.99 25.84
CA GLU A 17 -15.69 10.08 25.03
C GLU A 17 -14.98 8.73 24.95
N ILE A 18 -14.89 8.03 26.08
CA ILE A 18 -14.28 6.69 26.14
C ILE A 18 -15.14 5.67 25.40
N LEU A 19 -16.47 5.72 25.58
CA LEU A 19 -17.39 4.86 24.85
C LEU A 19 -17.32 5.08 23.34
N LEU A 20 -17.20 6.34 22.91
CA LEU A 20 -17.06 6.69 21.51
C LEU A 20 -15.72 6.20 20.93
N ILE A 21 -14.62 6.31 21.69
CA ILE A 21 -13.32 5.75 21.30
C ILE A 21 -13.45 4.24 21.12
N ILE A 22 -14.02 3.52 22.11
CA ILE A 22 -14.25 2.07 22.00
C ILE A 22 -15.08 1.73 20.76
N CYS A 23 -16.20 2.43 20.53
CA CYS A 23 -17.07 2.18 19.37
C CYS A 23 -16.39 2.51 18.02
N LYS A 24 -15.40 3.41 17.98
CA LYS A 24 -14.62 3.72 16.77
C LYS A 24 -13.57 2.66 16.46
N GLU A 25 -13.11 1.92 17.46
CA GLU A 25 -12.21 0.77 17.28
C GLU A 25 -12.96 -0.51 16.88
N LEU A 26 -14.28 -0.54 17.06
CA LEU A 26 -15.13 -1.66 16.65
C LEU A 26 -15.63 -1.50 15.21
N ASN A 27 -16.03 -2.63 14.59
CA ASN A 27 -16.69 -2.57 13.29
C ASN A 27 -18.07 -1.91 13.40
N MET A 28 -18.33 -0.97 12.51
CA MET A 28 -19.56 -0.17 12.53
C MET A 28 -20.82 -1.01 12.33
N VAL A 29 -20.78 -2.07 11.51
CA VAL A 29 -21.92 -2.97 11.33
C VAL A 29 -22.26 -3.67 12.64
N ASP A 30 -21.23 -4.16 13.36
CA ASP A 30 -21.40 -4.83 14.65
C ASP A 30 -21.95 -3.87 15.71
N VAL A 31 -21.46 -2.63 15.75
CA VAL A 31 -21.95 -1.57 16.65
C VAL A 31 -23.41 -1.24 16.34
N LEU A 32 -23.74 -0.97 15.08
CA LEU A 32 -25.11 -0.62 14.69
C LEU A 32 -26.07 -1.77 14.97
N TYR A 33 -25.71 -3.00 14.62
CA TYR A 33 -26.59 -4.15 14.84
C TYR A 33 -26.73 -4.50 16.31
N SER A 34 -25.63 -4.51 17.07
CA SER A 34 -25.61 -5.11 18.40
C SER A 34 -25.94 -4.12 19.51
N ILE A 35 -25.71 -2.82 19.30
CA ILE A 35 -25.80 -1.82 20.38
C ILE A 35 -27.00 -0.87 20.18
N VAL A 36 -27.41 -0.58 18.96
CA VAL A 36 -28.58 0.28 18.73
C VAL A 36 -29.85 -0.38 19.29
N ASP A 37 -30.61 0.43 20.02
CA ASP A 37 -31.81 0.10 20.78
C ASP A 37 -31.60 -0.81 22.00
N VAL A 38 -30.34 -1.05 22.41
CA VAL A 38 -30.02 -1.73 23.67
C VAL A 38 -30.12 -0.77 24.86
N ASN A 39 -29.68 0.47 24.70
CA ASN A 39 -29.70 1.49 25.75
C ASN A 39 -29.83 2.90 25.15
N GLU A 40 -30.59 3.79 25.81
CA GLU A 40 -30.81 5.15 25.33
C GLU A 40 -29.51 5.96 25.22
N ARG A 41 -28.59 5.81 26.19
CA ARG A 41 -27.29 6.49 26.16
C ARG A 41 -26.44 6.04 24.98
N PHE A 42 -26.43 4.73 24.68
CA PHE A 42 -25.75 4.23 23.49
C PHE A 42 -26.41 4.71 22.20
N ASN A 43 -27.75 4.80 22.16
CA ASN A 43 -28.46 5.37 21.02
C ASN A 43 -28.05 6.82 20.76
N GLN A 44 -27.98 7.65 21.81
CA GLN A 44 -27.53 9.03 21.67
C GLN A 44 -26.09 9.11 21.15
N LEU A 45 -25.19 8.24 21.62
CA LEU A 45 -23.79 8.20 21.20
C LEU A 45 -23.60 7.70 19.76
N ILE A 46 -24.22 6.57 19.44
CA ILE A 46 -24.03 5.87 18.17
C ILE A 46 -24.79 6.58 17.05
N LEU A 47 -25.95 7.17 17.33
CA LEU A 47 -26.72 7.92 16.33
C LEU A 47 -26.33 9.40 16.27
N ASP A 48 -25.30 9.81 17.02
CA ASP A 48 -24.75 11.15 16.91
C ASP A 48 -24.09 11.39 15.55
N HIS A 49 -24.25 12.60 15.05
CA HIS A 49 -23.74 13.04 13.76
C HIS A 49 -22.21 12.87 13.63
N LEU A 50 -21.44 12.99 14.71
CA LEU A 50 -19.98 12.82 14.66
C LEU A 50 -19.57 11.36 14.43
N TYR A 51 -20.39 10.39 14.87
CA TYR A 51 -20.13 8.98 14.64
C TYR A 51 -20.64 8.53 13.27
N ILE A 52 -21.86 8.94 12.89
CA ILE A 52 -22.54 8.42 11.69
C ILE A 52 -22.20 9.15 10.39
N ARG A 53 -21.53 10.31 10.45
CA ARG A 53 -21.15 11.08 9.25
C ARG A 53 -20.45 10.23 8.18
N HIS A 54 -19.65 9.24 8.60
CA HIS A 54 -19.06 8.23 7.74
C HIS A 54 -19.62 6.85 8.08
N LEU A 55 -20.51 6.35 7.23
CA LEU A 55 -21.09 5.02 7.37
C LEU A 55 -20.26 4.00 6.60
N ASN A 56 -19.56 3.11 7.31
CA ASN A 56 -18.81 2.01 6.71
C ASN A 56 -19.59 0.68 6.81
N MET A 57 -20.16 0.24 5.69
CA MET A 57 -20.99 -0.97 5.58
C MET A 57 -20.23 -2.15 4.98
N THR A 58 -18.94 -2.26 5.27
CA THR A 58 -18.09 -3.39 4.93
C THR A 58 -17.94 -4.28 6.15
N THR A 59 -18.03 -5.60 5.99
CA THR A 59 -17.69 -6.54 7.07
C THR A 59 -16.27 -6.33 7.58
N MET A 60 -15.98 -6.82 8.80
CA MET A 60 -14.60 -7.01 9.21
C MET A 60 -13.90 -7.89 8.19
N THR A 61 -13.12 -7.26 7.32
CA THR A 61 -12.00 -7.93 6.69
C THR A 61 -11.02 -8.24 7.83
N ILE A 62 -11.09 -9.46 8.37
CA ILE A 62 -9.83 -10.08 8.76
C ILE A 62 -9.06 -10.12 7.45
N ARG A 63 -8.16 -9.15 7.24
CA ARG A 63 -7.29 -9.00 6.06
C ARG A 63 -6.23 -10.12 6.05
N SER A 64 -6.65 -11.36 6.25
CA SER A 64 -5.94 -12.49 5.69
C SER A 64 -5.99 -12.32 4.18
N VAL A 65 -4.84 -12.44 3.51
CA VAL A 65 -4.69 -12.26 2.05
C VAL A 65 -5.60 -13.23 1.26
N PHE A 66 -6.16 -14.23 1.95
CA PHE A 66 -6.93 -15.34 1.38
C PHE A 66 -8.26 -15.66 2.08
N ASP A 67 -8.63 -14.98 3.18
CA ASP A 67 -9.91 -15.28 3.85
C ASP A 67 -11.06 -14.71 3.03
N ARG A 68 -11.98 -15.60 2.67
CA ARG A 68 -13.27 -15.27 2.06
C ARG A 68 -13.88 -14.11 2.83
N ILE A 69 -14.19 -13.01 2.14
CA ILE A 69 -14.97 -11.91 2.70
C ILE A 69 -16.25 -12.54 3.24
N TYR A 70 -16.38 -12.64 4.55
CA TYR A 70 -17.66 -12.98 5.16
C TYR A 70 -18.61 -11.87 4.74
N SER A 71 -19.68 -12.20 4.01
CA SER A 71 -20.76 -11.26 3.75
C SER A 71 -21.42 -10.88 5.07
N ILE A 72 -21.89 -9.64 5.20
CA ILE A 72 -22.77 -9.29 6.34
C ILE A 72 -23.94 -10.27 6.30
N ASP A 73 -24.26 -10.89 7.43
CA ASP A 73 -25.43 -11.75 7.52
C ASP A 73 -26.69 -11.00 7.03
N ASP A 74 -27.51 -11.64 6.21
CA ASP A 74 -28.63 -10.98 5.55
C ASP A 74 -29.66 -10.42 6.54
N GLN A 75 -29.81 -11.06 7.71
CA GLN A 75 -30.68 -10.61 8.80
C GLN A 75 -30.11 -9.36 9.46
N VAL A 76 -28.80 -9.34 9.70
CA VAL A 76 -28.07 -8.17 10.21
C VAL A 76 -28.27 -6.97 9.29
N LEU A 77 -27.99 -7.15 7.98
CA LEU A 77 -28.16 -6.10 6.99
C LEU A 77 -29.62 -5.67 6.86
N SER A 78 -30.57 -6.60 6.96
CA SER A 78 -32.01 -6.31 6.94
C SER A 78 -32.45 -5.43 8.09
N ARG A 79 -31.99 -5.73 9.30
CA ARG A 79 -32.29 -4.93 10.47
C ARG A 79 -31.73 -3.52 10.32
N ILE A 80 -30.47 -3.39 9.93
CA ILE A 80 -29.82 -2.08 9.74
C ILE A 80 -30.58 -1.25 8.70
N CYS A 81 -30.84 -1.80 7.51
CA CYS A 81 -31.50 -1.06 6.44
C CYS A 81 -32.95 -0.67 6.75
N LYS A 82 -33.70 -1.51 7.47
CA LYS A 82 -35.12 -1.27 7.75
C LYS A 82 -35.38 -0.43 9.00
N GLN A 83 -34.55 -0.56 10.03
CA GLN A 83 -34.82 0.03 11.34
C GLN A 83 -33.90 1.19 11.67
N ILE A 84 -32.62 1.09 11.31
CA ILE A 84 -31.59 2.02 11.77
C ILE A 84 -31.36 3.12 10.73
N LEU A 85 -31.02 2.76 9.50
CA LEU A 85 -30.67 3.74 8.47
C LEU A 85 -31.75 4.79 8.18
N PRO A 86 -33.06 4.49 8.20
CA PRO A 86 -34.08 5.53 8.04
C PRO A 86 -33.99 6.65 9.08
N ARG A 87 -33.49 6.34 10.29
CA ARG A 87 -33.31 7.30 11.39
C ARG A 87 -32.11 8.22 11.19
N ILE A 88 -31.10 7.78 10.43
CA ILE A 88 -29.81 8.46 10.35
C ILE A 88 -29.36 8.87 8.94
N ARG A 89 -30.03 8.41 7.87
CA ARG A 89 -29.64 8.64 6.47
C ARG A 89 -29.43 10.12 6.09
N HIS A 90 -30.09 11.04 6.79
CA HIS A 90 -29.98 12.47 6.55
C HIS A 90 -28.68 13.09 7.11
N GLN A 91 -27.95 12.35 7.96
CA GLN A 91 -26.68 12.75 8.58
C GLN A 91 -25.46 12.06 7.95
N VAL A 92 -25.71 11.08 7.05
CA VAL A 92 -24.64 10.33 6.38
C VAL A 92 -24.16 11.12 5.18
N ASN A 93 -22.90 11.53 5.23
CA ASN A 93 -22.30 12.34 4.18
C ASN A 93 -21.20 11.58 3.43
N GLN A 94 -20.73 10.47 4.01
CA GLN A 94 -19.80 9.53 3.41
C GLN A 94 -20.30 8.11 3.59
N LEU A 95 -20.27 7.32 2.53
CA LEU A 95 -20.73 5.93 2.54
C LEU A 95 -19.67 5.02 1.95
N THR A 96 -19.32 3.95 2.65
CA THR A 96 -18.48 2.86 2.12
C THR A 96 -19.32 1.60 1.97
N VAL A 97 -19.37 1.04 0.76
CA VAL A 97 -20.18 -0.14 0.43
C VAL A 97 -19.36 -1.20 -0.30
N ALA A 98 -19.77 -2.45 -0.11
CA ALA A 98 -19.30 -3.61 -0.85
C ALA A 98 -20.41 -4.13 -1.79
N PRO A 99 -20.10 -5.00 -2.77
CA PRO A 99 -21.07 -5.42 -3.79
C PRO A 99 -22.36 -6.02 -3.23
N TYR A 100 -22.29 -6.78 -2.13
CA TYR A 100 -23.42 -7.50 -1.55
C TYR A 100 -24.41 -6.61 -0.80
N SER A 101 -23.98 -5.42 -0.33
CA SER A 101 -24.82 -4.50 0.43
C SER A 101 -25.31 -3.31 -0.39
N MET A 102 -24.73 -3.09 -1.57
CA MET A 102 -24.91 -1.89 -2.40
C MET A 102 -26.39 -1.59 -2.71
N ASP A 103 -27.12 -2.54 -3.31
CA ASP A 103 -28.50 -2.29 -3.75
C ASP A 103 -29.43 -1.91 -2.58
N ARG A 104 -29.27 -2.58 -1.44
CA ARG A 104 -30.09 -2.34 -0.26
C ARG A 104 -29.81 -0.97 0.34
N LEU A 105 -28.54 -0.54 0.33
CA LEU A 105 -28.12 0.73 0.92
C LEU A 105 -28.50 1.91 0.02
N LEU A 106 -28.22 1.84 -1.28
CA LEU A 106 -28.42 2.97 -2.18
C LEU A 106 -29.89 3.36 -2.38
N THR A 107 -30.85 2.47 -2.11
CA THR A 107 -32.30 2.78 -2.17
C THR A 107 -32.77 3.76 -1.09
N LEU A 108 -31.97 4.03 -0.05
CA LEU A 108 -32.39 4.80 1.11
C LEU A 108 -32.41 6.32 0.91
N ASN A 109 -31.96 6.85 -0.23
CA ASN A 109 -31.88 8.28 -0.56
C ASN A 109 -31.17 9.12 0.52
N TYR A 110 -29.85 9.25 0.39
CA TYR A 110 -29.00 10.01 1.31
C TYR A 110 -28.83 11.45 0.83
N SER A 111 -29.63 12.39 1.32
CA SER A 111 -29.68 13.77 0.80
C SER A 111 -28.39 14.58 0.99
N GLN A 112 -27.48 14.16 1.87
CA GLN A 112 -26.22 14.85 2.16
C GLN A 112 -24.98 14.07 1.67
N LEU A 113 -25.18 12.96 0.96
CA LEU A 113 -24.10 12.08 0.53
C LEU A 113 -23.28 12.72 -0.58
N TYR A 114 -22.04 13.11 -0.27
CA TYR A 114 -21.11 13.69 -1.24
C TYR A 114 -19.90 12.80 -1.51
N SER A 115 -19.65 11.81 -0.65
CA SER A 115 -18.51 10.88 -0.76
C SER A 115 -18.98 9.44 -0.80
N LEU A 116 -18.55 8.68 -1.80
CA LEU A 116 -18.87 7.27 -1.97
C LEU A 116 -17.58 6.46 -2.13
N SER A 117 -17.44 5.40 -1.35
CA SER A 117 -16.35 4.43 -1.47
C SER A 117 -16.93 3.08 -1.85
N LEU A 118 -16.54 2.57 -3.02
CA LEU A 118 -16.89 1.25 -3.52
C LEU A 118 -15.68 0.33 -3.28
N VAL A 119 -15.79 -0.61 -2.35
CA VAL A 119 -14.67 -1.49 -1.98
C VAL A 119 -14.96 -2.95 -2.31
N ASP A 120 -13.92 -3.73 -2.55
CA ASP A 120 -13.98 -5.17 -2.85
C ASP A 120 -14.88 -5.52 -4.06
N PHE A 121 -15.03 -4.61 -5.01
CA PHE A 121 -15.77 -4.90 -6.23
C PHE A 121 -14.94 -5.75 -7.18
N GLN A 122 -15.54 -6.76 -7.81
CA GLN A 122 -14.94 -7.33 -9.03
C GLN A 122 -15.27 -6.43 -10.21
N GLU A 123 -14.31 -6.29 -11.13
CA GLU A 123 -14.41 -5.37 -12.28
C GLU A 123 -15.72 -5.55 -13.06
N LYS A 124 -16.08 -6.81 -13.39
CA LYS A 124 -17.30 -7.13 -14.14
C LYS A 124 -18.58 -6.71 -13.40
N ILE A 125 -18.59 -6.91 -12.08
CA ILE A 125 -19.74 -6.57 -11.23
C ILE A 125 -19.90 -5.05 -11.18
N LEU A 126 -18.80 -4.32 -10.94
CA LEU A 126 -18.85 -2.85 -10.92
C LEU A 126 -19.28 -2.27 -12.27
N LEU A 127 -18.73 -2.81 -13.38
CA LEU A 127 -19.14 -2.38 -14.72
C LEU A 127 -20.64 -2.61 -14.96
N GLN A 128 -21.19 -3.74 -14.50
CA GLN A 128 -22.61 -4.03 -14.59
C GLN A 128 -23.44 -3.01 -13.80
N TYR A 129 -23.02 -2.67 -12.56
CA TYR A 129 -23.68 -1.64 -11.77
C TYR A 129 -23.66 -0.27 -12.45
N LEU A 130 -22.52 0.15 -12.98
CA LEU A 130 -22.38 1.45 -13.66
C LEU A 130 -23.19 1.56 -14.96
N LYS A 131 -23.47 0.43 -15.63
CA LYS A 131 -24.29 0.40 -16.85
C LYS A 131 -25.79 0.23 -16.58
N GLY A 132 -26.16 -0.50 -15.53
CA GLY A 132 -27.52 -0.98 -15.32
C GLY A 132 -28.26 -0.39 -14.12
N ASN A 133 -27.55 0.18 -13.13
CA ASN A 133 -28.19 0.64 -11.90
C ASN A 133 -28.49 2.15 -11.97
N SER A 134 -29.74 2.48 -12.29
CA SER A 134 -30.19 3.88 -12.41
C SER A 134 -30.03 4.68 -11.12
N ILE A 135 -30.16 4.04 -9.95
CA ILE A 135 -30.03 4.70 -8.64
C ILE A 135 -28.57 5.15 -8.44
N LEU A 136 -27.62 4.25 -8.67
CA LEU A 136 -26.20 4.56 -8.60
C LEU A 136 -25.83 5.66 -9.59
N CYS A 137 -26.26 5.54 -10.85
CA CYS A 137 -25.94 6.53 -11.88
C CYS A 137 -26.47 7.92 -11.54
N ASN A 138 -27.72 8.01 -11.04
CA ASN A 138 -28.30 9.28 -10.59
C ASN A 138 -27.48 9.87 -9.43
N LEU A 139 -27.18 9.05 -8.41
CA LEU A 139 -26.38 9.46 -7.26
C LEU A 139 -25.00 10.00 -7.68
N LEU A 140 -24.28 9.25 -8.52
CA LEU A 140 -22.97 9.63 -9.06
C LEU A 140 -23.03 10.94 -9.85
N SER A 141 -24.09 11.13 -10.63
CA SER A 141 -24.21 12.31 -11.50
C SER A 141 -24.62 13.58 -10.77
N GLU A 142 -25.42 13.47 -9.71
CA GLU A 142 -26.06 14.61 -9.04
C GLU A 142 -25.36 15.03 -7.75
N GLN A 143 -24.85 14.07 -6.97
CA GLN A 143 -24.46 14.31 -5.57
C GLN A 143 -22.97 14.05 -5.30
N ILE A 144 -22.40 13.02 -5.91
CA ILE A 144 -21.04 12.59 -5.57
C ILE A 144 -19.98 13.56 -6.11
N THR A 145 -19.17 14.06 -5.19
CA THR A 145 -18.00 14.90 -5.48
C THR A 145 -16.68 14.18 -5.14
N HIS A 146 -16.74 13.18 -4.28
CA HIS A 146 -15.60 12.36 -3.87
C HIS A 146 -15.92 10.89 -4.11
N LEU A 147 -15.16 10.24 -4.97
CA LEU A 147 -15.35 8.83 -5.28
C LEU A 147 -14.06 8.06 -5.01
N CYS A 148 -14.15 7.01 -4.22
CA CYS A 148 -13.10 6.04 -4.01
C CYS A 148 -13.54 4.69 -4.56
N ILE A 149 -12.69 4.07 -5.36
CA ILE A 149 -12.95 2.74 -5.92
C ILE A 149 -11.73 1.89 -5.63
N ASP A 150 -11.99 0.85 -4.85
CA ASP A 150 -11.06 -0.19 -4.46
C ASP A 150 -11.62 -1.53 -4.95
N MET A 151 -10.98 -2.16 -5.93
CA MET A 151 -11.49 -3.39 -6.52
C MET A 151 -10.71 -4.61 -6.04
N GLU A 152 -11.42 -5.71 -5.91
CA GLU A 152 -10.85 -7.01 -5.62
C GLU A 152 -10.15 -7.57 -6.86
N VAL A 153 -8.81 -7.65 -6.85
CA VAL A 153 -8.06 -8.41 -7.87
C VAL A 153 -7.85 -9.84 -7.38
N LYS A 154 -8.47 -10.81 -8.04
CA LYS A 154 -8.33 -12.23 -7.67
C LYS A 154 -7.01 -12.88 -8.10
N THR A 155 -6.22 -12.21 -8.93
CA THR A 155 -5.02 -12.80 -9.55
C THR A 155 -3.77 -11.96 -9.27
N VAL A 156 -2.67 -12.61 -8.89
CA VAL A 156 -1.35 -12.01 -8.58
C VAL A 156 -0.74 -11.26 -9.78
N MET A 157 -1.13 -11.63 -11.00
CA MET A 157 -0.69 -10.97 -12.24
C MET A 157 -1.93 -10.69 -13.10
N PRO A 158 -2.63 -9.55 -12.91
CA PRO A 158 -3.78 -9.26 -13.73
C PRO A 158 -3.32 -9.03 -15.19
N PRO A 159 -3.96 -9.70 -16.17
CA PRO A 159 -3.87 -9.25 -17.55
C PRO A 159 -4.43 -7.84 -17.66
N LEU A 160 -3.96 -7.10 -18.67
CA LEU A 160 -4.48 -5.79 -19.05
C LEU A 160 -6.01 -5.81 -19.11
N SER A 161 -6.67 -5.16 -18.14
CA SER A 161 -8.13 -5.18 -18.10
C SER A 161 -8.69 -3.99 -18.88
N LYS A 162 -9.21 -4.27 -20.08
CA LYS A 162 -10.06 -3.34 -20.83
C LYS A 162 -11.28 -2.89 -20.00
N THR A 163 -11.75 -3.75 -19.10
CA THR A 163 -12.87 -3.49 -18.19
C THR A 163 -12.55 -2.30 -17.28
N LEU A 164 -11.34 -2.22 -16.73
CA LEU A 164 -10.93 -1.11 -15.85
C LEU A 164 -10.91 0.22 -16.58
N SER A 165 -10.41 0.24 -17.80
CA SER A 165 -10.41 1.44 -18.65
C SER A 165 -11.84 1.89 -18.95
N GLU A 166 -12.73 0.94 -19.25
CA GLU A 166 -14.14 1.23 -19.48
C GLU A 166 -14.84 1.78 -18.22
N ILE A 167 -14.59 1.17 -17.06
CA ILE A 167 -15.10 1.65 -15.77
C ILE A 167 -14.63 3.09 -15.51
N PHE A 168 -13.32 3.34 -15.65
CA PHE A 168 -12.74 4.67 -15.45
C PHE A 168 -13.38 5.73 -16.36
N ILE A 169 -13.52 5.42 -17.65
CA ILE A 169 -14.19 6.30 -18.62
C ILE A 169 -15.65 6.56 -18.24
N LEU A 170 -16.39 5.50 -17.86
CA LEU A 170 -17.78 5.62 -17.44
C LEU A 170 -17.92 6.52 -16.22
N ILE A 171 -17.06 6.38 -15.22
CA ILE A 171 -17.06 7.22 -14.02
C ILE A 171 -16.90 8.69 -14.38
N LEU A 172 -15.90 9.02 -15.20
CA LEU A 172 -15.68 10.42 -15.61
C LEU A 172 -16.88 10.97 -16.39
N SER A 173 -17.54 10.15 -17.20
CA SER A 173 -18.73 10.55 -17.95
C SER A 173 -19.99 10.71 -17.08
N LEU A 174 -20.14 9.88 -16.05
CA LEU A 174 -21.30 9.88 -15.16
C LEU A 174 -21.20 11.00 -14.12
N CYS A 175 -20.03 11.19 -13.51
CA CYS A 175 -19.84 12.04 -12.34
C CYS A 175 -19.57 13.50 -12.72
N LYS A 176 -20.62 14.25 -13.04
CA LYS A 176 -20.54 15.66 -13.50
C LYS A 176 -19.95 16.64 -12.48
N ARG A 177 -19.94 16.28 -11.19
CA ARG A 177 -19.47 17.10 -10.07
C ARG A 177 -18.23 16.54 -9.38
N LEU A 178 -17.59 15.54 -9.98
CA LEU A 178 -16.46 14.83 -9.37
C LEU A 178 -15.28 15.77 -9.18
N VAL A 179 -14.84 15.98 -7.94
CA VAL A 179 -13.69 16.80 -7.56
C VAL A 179 -12.49 15.92 -7.20
N TYR A 180 -12.75 14.80 -6.53
CA TYR A 180 -11.74 13.84 -6.10
C TYR A 180 -12.08 12.43 -6.58
N LEU A 181 -11.12 11.79 -7.24
CA LEU A 181 -11.20 10.38 -7.63
C LEU A 181 -9.98 9.63 -7.10
N ASN A 182 -10.23 8.59 -6.30
CA ASN A 182 -9.25 7.57 -5.97
C ASN A 182 -9.63 6.27 -6.69
N PHE A 183 -8.82 5.86 -7.66
CA PHE A 183 -9.03 4.70 -8.51
C PHE A 183 -7.83 3.77 -8.40
N CYS A 184 -7.68 3.16 -7.23
CA CYS A 184 -6.53 2.37 -6.83
C CYS A 184 -7.00 1.16 -6.01
N SER A 185 -6.29 0.04 -6.12
CA SER A 185 -6.44 -1.06 -5.15
C SER A 185 -5.74 -0.70 -3.84
N SER A 186 -6.41 -0.91 -2.70
CA SER A 186 -5.81 -0.76 -1.38
C SER A 186 -4.88 -1.92 -1.02
N SER A 187 -5.00 -3.05 -1.71
CA SER A 187 -4.17 -4.23 -1.45
C SER A 187 -2.81 -4.09 -2.14
N ARG A 188 -1.75 -4.04 -1.33
CA ARG A 188 -0.35 -3.98 -1.78
C ARG A 188 0.06 -5.16 -2.68
N TYR A 189 -0.54 -6.33 -2.46
CA TYR A 189 -0.29 -7.54 -3.24
C TYR A 189 -1.07 -7.59 -4.56
N ARG A 190 -2.07 -6.72 -4.72
CA ARG A 190 -3.05 -6.79 -5.81
C ARG A 190 -2.96 -5.52 -6.61
N LEU A 191 -2.05 -5.53 -7.57
CA LEU A 191 -1.76 -4.39 -8.42
C LEU A 191 -2.84 -4.26 -9.51
N MET A 192 -3.84 -3.42 -9.26
CA MET A 192 -4.76 -2.98 -10.31
C MET A 192 -4.13 -1.92 -11.17
N ALA A 193 -4.12 -2.11 -12.49
CA ALA A 193 -3.59 -1.12 -13.42
C ALA A 193 -4.63 -0.74 -14.47
N VAL A 194 -4.92 0.56 -14.60
CA VAL A 194 -5.71 1.07 -15.73
C VAL A 194 -4.82 1.20 -16.95
N HIS A 195 -5.23 0.57 -18.04
CA HIS A 195 -4.58 0.71 -19.33
C HIS A 195 -5.39 1.66 -20.22
N ILE A 196 -4.94 2.92 -20.32
CA ILE A 196 -5.67 4.01 -20.96
C ILE A 196 -5.49 3.99 -22.49
N PHE A 197 -4.71 3.05 -23.04
CA PHE A 197 -4.40 2.98 -24.47
C PHE A 197 -5.55 2.42 -25.35
N LYS A 198 -6.38 3.32 -25.90
CA LYS A 198 -6.88 3.31 -27.30
C LYS A 198 -7.64 4.63 -27.61
N PRO A 199 -7.59 5.17 -28.84
CA PRO A 199 -7.86 6.57 -29.16
C PRO A 199 -9.31 6.83 -29.61
N SER A 200 -10.32 6.42 -28.83
CA SER A 200 -11.61 7.11 -28.93
C SER A 200 -11.51 8.37 -28.05
N THR A 201 -10.89 9.39 -28.64
CA THR A 201 -10.33 10.60 -28.00
C THR A 201 -11.36 11.58 -27.40
N THR A 202 -12.63 11.21 -27.28
CA THR A 202 -13.68 12.09 -26.74
C THR A 202 -14.13 11.78 -25.31
N ASN A 203 -13.89 10.58 -24.76
CA ASN A 203 -14.67 10.13 -23.58
C ASN A 203 -13.97 10.26 -22.22
N CYS A 204 -12.73 10.75 -22.16
CA CYS A 204 -11.95 10.84 -20.91
C CYS A 204 -11.69 12.30 -20.55
N THR A 205 -12.74 13.10 -20.36
CA THR A 205 -12.63 14.50 -19.95
C THR A 205 -13.38 14.72 -18.65
N SER A 206 -12.87 15.64 -17.83
CA SER A 206 -13.59 16.15 -16.66
C SER A 206 -13.21 17.61 -16.47
N SER A 207 -14.21 18.45 -16.25
CA SER A 207 -14.07 19.87 -15.97
C SER A 207 -14.16 20.22 -14.48
N THR A 208 -14.31 19.22 -13.61
CA THR A 208 -14.46 19.42 -12.16
C THR A 208 -13.39 18.67 -11.36
N LEU A 209 -12.79 17.62 -11.94
CA LEU A 209 -11.82 16.79 -11.26
C LEU A 209 -10.53 17.59 -11.01
N THR A 210 -10.24 17.86 -9.74
CA THR A 210 -9.03 18.57 -9.31
C THR A 210 -7.98 17.62 -8.76
N THR A 211 -8.39 16.47 -8.22
CA THR A 211 -7.49 15.48 -7.63
C THR A 211 -7.77 14.08 -8.17
N LEU A 212 -6.73 13.46 -8.73
CA LEU A 212 -6.76 12.08 -9.21
C LEU A 212 -5.67 11.26 -8.53
N ASN A 213 -6.05 10.17 -7.87
CA ASN A 213 -5.16 9.10 -7.46
C ASN A 213 -5.46 7.86 -8.30
N ILE A 214 -4.48 7.33 -9.03
CA ILE A 214 -4.71 6.24 -9.97
C ILE A 214 -3.48 5.33 -10.11
N ASN A 215 -3.73 4.04 -10.18
CA ASN A 215 -2.73 3.08 -10.62
C ASN A 215 -2.86 2.87 -12.15
N VAL A 216 -1.76 3.04 -12.89
CA VAL A 216 -1.72 2.82 -14.33
C VAL A 216 -0.81 1.67 -14.71
N ASP A 217 -1.08 1.06 -15.86
CA ASP A 217 -0.27 -0.05 -16.35
C ASP A 217 1.14 0.44 -16.70
N ASN A 218 1.26 1.50 -17.51
CA ASN A 218 2.58 1.96 -17.96
C ASN A 218 2.71 3.49 -18.03
N PHE A 219 3.92 3.95 -18.35
CA PHE A 219 4.21 5.39 -18.42
C PHE A 219 3.45 6.12 -19.55
N ALA A 220 3.07 5.43 -20.64
CA ALA A 220 2.28 6.06 -21.68
C ALA A 220 0.88 6.45 -21.15
N ASP A 221 0.27 5.61 -20.31
CA ASP A 221 -1.01 5.90 -19.65
C ASP A 221 -0.93 7.15 -18.76
N CYS A 222 0.19 7.33 -18.04
CA CYS A 222 0.48 8.56 -17.29
C CYS A 222 0.48 9.79 -18.22
N LEU A 223 1.17 9.71 -19.35
CA LEU A 223 1.23 10.82 -20.31
C LEU A 223 -0.13 11.12 -20.93
N TYR A 224 -0.99 10.12 -21.13
CA TYR A 224 -2.37 10.34 -21.61
C TYR A 224 -3.23 11.10 -20.60
N LEU A 225 -3.04 10.90 -19.30
CA LEU A 225 -3.75 11.68 -18.27
C LEU A 225 -3.29 13.14 -18.24
N LEU A 226 -2.11 13.42 -18.76
CA LEU A 226 -1.47 14.73 -18.80
C LEU A 226 -1.60 15.47 -20.14
N ASP A 227 -2.39 14.94 -21.08
CA ASP A 227 -2.52 15.52 -22.43
C ASP A 227 -3.52 16.70 -22.52
N GLY A 228 -3.96 17.22 -21.37
CA GLY A 228 -4.87 18.35 -21.25
C GLY A 228 -6.36 18.00 -21.18
N ARG A 229 -6.74 16.71 -21.26
CA ARG A 229 -8.15 16.29 -21.17
C ARG A 229 -8.77 16.44 -19.78
N LEU A 230 -7.94 16.52 -18.73
CA LEU A 230 -8.32 16.83 -17.36
C LEU A 230 -7.87 18.26 -17.02
N ASN A 231 -8.58 19.25 -17.56
CA ASN A 231 -8.13 20.65 -17.55
C ASN A 231 -8.13 21.32 -16.17
N CYS A 232 -8.95 20.84 -15.23
CA CYS A 232 -9.01 21.34 -13.85
C CYS A 232 -8.10 20.57 -12.89
N LEU A 233 -7.38 19.55 -13.37
CA LEU A 233 -6.52 18.73 -12.54
C LEU A 233 -5.39 19.58 -11.93
N SER A 234 -5.34 19.65 -10.61
CA SER A 234 -4.30 20.33 -9.85
C SER A 234 -3.38 19.35 -9.11
N THR A 235 -3.89 18.16 -8.78
CA THR A 235 -3.16 17.14 -8.03
C THR A 235 -3.28 15.81 -8.75
N LEU A 236 -2.14 15.21 -9.12
CA LEU A 236 -2.07 13.88 -9.70
C LEU A 236 -1.16 12.98 -8.88
N ILE A 237 -1.72 11.89 -8.36
CA ILE A 237 -1.00 10.83 -7.66
C ILE A 237 -1.08 9.60 -8.56
N ILE A 238 0.06 9.13 -9.03
CA ILE A 238 0.13 8.04 -9.99
C ILE A 238 1.10 6.97 -9.54
N ARG A 239 0.64 5.72 -9.60
CA ARG A 239 1.46 4.53 -9.39
C ARG A 239 1.54 3.72 -10.67
N ILE A 240 2.75 3.50 -11.17
CA ILE A 240 3.01 2.75 -12.40
C ILE A 240 3.37 1.32 -12.03
N LEU A 241 2.67 0.37 -12.64
CA LEU A 241 2.75 -1.04 -12.31
C LEU A 241 3.55 -1.87 -13.30
N LYS A 242 3.83 -1.37 -14.51
CA LYS A 242 4.69 -2.04 -15.49
C LYS A 242 5.41 -0.97 -16.29
N ILE A 243 6.65 -1.24 -16.66
CA ILE A 243 7.37 -0.37 -17.59
C ILE A 243 7.65 -1.20 -18.82
N SER A 244 6.79 -1.02 -19.82
CA SER A 244 7.06 -1.59 -21.13
C SER A 244 8.24 -0.82 -21.75
N PRO A 245 9.29 -1.51 -22.23
CA PRO A 245 10.39 -0.86 -22.95
C PRO A 245 9.96 -0.28 -24.30
N VAL A 246 8.77 -0.64 -24.78
CA VAL A 246 8.24 -0.17 -26.07
C VAL A 246 7.49 1.14 -25.86
N ILE A 247 8.22 2.25 -25.75
CA ILE A 247 7.64 3.58 -25.97
C ILE A 247 8.23 4.14 -27.26
N SER A 248 7.53 3.88 -28.36
CA SER A 248 7.70 4.63 -29.60
C SER A 248 7.45 6.11 -29.30
N LYS A 249 8.47 6.96 -29.53
CA LYS A 249 8.44 8.44 -29.56
C LYS A 249 7.05 9.03 -29.34
N ILE A 250 6.64 9.22 -28.08
CA ILE A 250 5.42 9.98 -27.79
C ILE A 250 5.73 11.41 -28.23
N LYS A 251 5.07 11.85 -29.31
CA LYS A 251 5.19 13.22 -29.82
C LYS A 251 4.64 14.16 -28.75
N ASN A 252 5.56 14.77 -28.00
CA ASN A 252 5.31 15.82 -27.01
C ASN A 252 4.71 17.06 -27.68
N THR A 253 3.39 17.14 -27.85
CA THR A 253 2.79 18.27 -28.59
C THR A 253 1.58 18.94 -27.92
N LYS A 254 1.36 18.77 -26.60
CA LYS A 254 0.38 19.57 -25.86
C LYS A 254 0.95 20.19 -24.59
N GLU A 255 0.44 21.35 -24.21
CA GLU A 255 0.70 21.96 -22.91
C GLU A 255 0.29 20.99 -21.80
N LEU A 256 1.16 20.78 -20.81
CA LEU A 256 0.82 19.98 -19.64
C LEU A 256 -0.23 20.72 -18.79
N PRO A 257 -1.10 19.99 -18.06
CA PRO A 257 -1.98 20.62 -17.08
C PRO A 257 -1.16 21.41 -16.05
N LYS A 258 -1.74 22.51 -15.56
CA LYS A 258 -1.14 23.36 -14.53
C LYS A 258 -1.25 22.70 -13.15
N LEU A 259 -0.57 21.56 -13.00
CA LEU A 259 -0.50 20.83 -11.74
C LEU A 259 0.21 21.68 -10.68
N LYS A 260 -0.34 21.65 -9.47
CA LYS A 260 0.30 22.13 -8.24
C LYS A 260 1.01 21.02 -7.49
N SER A 261 0.48 19.79 -7.54
CA SER A 261 1.06 18.63 -6.86
C SER A 261 1.13 17.43 -7.80
N PHE A 262 2.29 16.78 -7.84
CA PHE A 262 2.52 15.57 -8.62
C PHE A 262 3.23 14.53 -7.77
N SER A 263 2.66 13.33 -7.70
CA SER A 263 3.27 12.18 -7.04
C SER A 263 3.41 11.03 -8.05
N LEU A 264 4.63 10.52 -8.20
CA LEU A 264 4.93 9.39 -9.07
C LEU A 264 5.58 8.28 -8.26
N THR A 265 4.93 7.13 -8.22
CA THR A 265 5.45 5.88 -7.65
C THR A 265 5.67 4.87 -8.75
N SER A 266 6.85 4.28 -8.83
CA SER A 266 7.11 3.14 -9.70
C SER A 266 7.30 1.89 -8.87
N VAL A 267 6.44 0.88 -9.08
CA VAL A 267 6.56 -0.40 -8.37
C VAL A 267 7.71 -1.23 -8.94
N TYR A 268 8.00 -1.07 -10.23
CA TYR A 268 9.07 -1.79 -10.91
C TYR A 268 10.21 -0.85 -11.31
N PRO A 269 11.43 -1.38 -11.49
CA PRO A 269 12.55 -0.56 -11.91
C PRO A 269 12.35 0.09 -13.29
N ILE A 270 12.67 1.38 -13.39
CA ILE A 270 12.58 2.21 -14.59
C ILE A 270 13.93 2.15 -15.33
N MET A 271 13.95 1.64 -16.57
CA MET A 271 15.16 1.67 -17.42
C MET A 271 15.29 2.94 -18.27
N ALA A 272 14.23 3.76 -18.35
CA ALA A 272 14.14 4.92 -19.22
C ALA A 272 13.97 6.23 -18.44
N TYR A 273 14.64 6.34 -17.29
CA TYR A 273 14.56 7.52 -16.42
C TYR A 273 14.92 8.81 -17.17
N ASP A 274 16.06 8.82 -17.87
CA ASP A 274 16.56 10.00 -18.59
C ASP A 274 15.68 10.39 -19.80
N ASN A 275 15.06 9.39 -20.42
CA ASN A 275 14.27 9.57 -21.65
C ASN A 275 12.78 9.87 -21.40
N LEU A 276 12.25 9.49 -20.23
CA LEU A 276 10.82 9.58 -19.93
C LEU A 276 10.53 10.47 -18.72
N ILE A 277 11.19 10.21 -17.59
CA ILE A 277 10.89 10.88 -16.33
C ILE A 277 11.42 12.31 -16.35
N ILE A 278 12.70 12.49 -16.68
CA ILE A 278 13.32 13.82 -16.70
C ILE A 278 12.59 14.78 -17.66
N PRO A 279 12.34 14.44 -18.94
CA PRO A 279 11.67 15.38 -19.85
C PRO A 279 10.24 15.72 -19.44
N LEU A 280 9.54 14.78 -18.77
CA LEU A 280 8.22 15.05 -18.20
C LEU A 280 8.32 16.07 -17.08
N LEU A 281 9.18 15.81 -16.09
CA LEU A 281 9.33 16.67 -14.91
C LEU A 281 9.79 18.09 -15.28
N ARG A 282 10.71 18.24 -16.24
CA ARG A 282 11.16 19.56 -16.74
C ARG A 282 10.03 20.46 -17.26
N ARG A 283 8.94 19.87 -17.73
CA ARG A 283 7.78 20.59 -18.26
C ARG A 283 6.77 20.99 -17.19
N MET A 284 6.91 20.48 -15.97
CA MET A 284 5.99 20.72 -14.85
C MET A 284 6.37 21.97 -14.03
N ILE A 285 6.57 23.09 -14.73
CA ILE A 285 7.12 24.36 -14.18
C ILE A 285 6.26 25.00 -13.06
N ASN A 286 5.00 24.58 -12.93
CA ASN A 286 4.03 25.15 -11.98
C ASN A 286 3.92 24.35 -10.67
N LEU A 287 4.65 23.25 -10.52
CA LEU A 287 4.57 22.42 -9.32
C LEU A 287 5.01 23.17 -8.07
N GLU A 288 4.21 23.03 -7.03
CA GLU A 288 4.48 23.46 -5.66
C GLU A 288 4.91 22.27 -4.78
N GLU A 289 4.45 21.06 -5.11
CA GLU A 289 4.80 19.81 -4.43
C GLU A 289 5.14 18.70 -5.43
N LEU A 290 6.26 18.01 -5.18
CA LEU A 290 6.71 16.86 -5.94
C LEU A 290 7.03 15.70 -5.00
N ILE A 291 6.43 14.54 -5.26
CA ILE A 291 6.67 13.31 -4.51
C ILE A 291 7.16 12.21 -5.47
N LEU A 292 8.37 11.70 -5.30
CA LEU A 292 8.94 10.66 -6.15
C LEU A 292 9.31 9.41 -5.36
N PHE A 293 8.73 8.26 -5.72
CA PHE A 293 9.17 6.96 -5.24
C PHE A 293 9.56 6.11 -6.44
N LEU A 294 10.87 6.00 -6.72
CA LEU A 294 11.39 5.42 -7.95
C LEU A 294 12.43 4.35 -7.64
N SER A 295 12.38 3.24 -8.37
CA SER A 295 13.55 2.38 -8.57
C SER A 295 13.98 2.54 -10.01
N VAL A 296 15.25 2.80 -10.28
CA VAL A 296 15.81 3.16 -11.58
C VAL A 296 16.95 2.22 -11.89
N ILE A 297 16.93 1.62 -13.09
CA ILE A 297 18.07 0.89 -13.64
C ILE A 297 18.75 1.81 -14.64
N ARG A 298 20.05 2.06 -14.45
CA ARG A 298 20.89 2.77 -15.40
C ARG A 298 21.97 1.85 -15.96
N PHE A 299 22.27 2.08 -17.23
CA PHE A 299 23.37 1.44 -17.95
C PHE A 299 24.57 2.38 -18.10
N ASP A 300 24.49 3.61 -17.58
CA ASP A 300 25.66 4.46 -17.39
C ASP A 300 26.38 4.13 -16.08
N SER A 301 27.43 4.88 -15.77
CA SER A 301 28.33 4.62 -14.64
C SER A 301 28.04 5.46 -13.40
N THR A 302 26.91 6.18 -13.33
CA THR A 302 26.67 7.20 -12.29
C THR A 302 25.34 7.04 -11.58
N TYR A 303 25.35 7.10 -10.25
CA TYR A 303 24.13 7.18 -9.45
C TYR A 303 23.37 8.50 -9.68
N ILE A 304 22.06 8.50 -9.41
CA ILE A 304 21.28 9.73 -9.35
C ILE A 304 21.60 10.42 -8.02
N ASP A 305 22.36 11.51 -8.09
CA ASP A 305 22.80 12.28 -6.93
C ASP A 305 22.11 13.64 -6.85
N GLY A 306 22.49 14.46 -5.85
CA GLY A 306 21.90 15.77 -5.64
C GLY A 306 22.26 16.80 -6.71
N ILE A 307 23.40 16.63 -7.40
CA ILE A 307 23.82 17.51 -8.49
C ILE A 307 22.94 17.24 -9.71
N GLN A 308 22.81 15.97 -10.09
CA GLN A 308 21.99 15.57 -11.23
C GLN A 308 20.52 15.94 -11.00
N LEU A 309 19.95 15.67 -9.83
CA LEU A 309 18.57 16.07 -9.52
C LEU A 309 18.37 17.58 -9.62
N GLN A 310 19.32 18.36 -9.13
CA GLN A 310 19.27 19.81 -9.21
C GLN A 310 19.28 20.29 -10.67
N ASP A 311 20.28 19.86 -11.43
CA ASP A 311 20.56 20.36 -12.78
C ASP A 311 19.53 19.86 -13.81
N GLU A 312 18.99 18.66 -13.60
CA GLU A 312 18.10 18.04 -14.57
C GLU A 312 16.62 18.16 -14.24
N VAL A 313 16.25 18.38 -12.98
CA VAL A 313 14.85 18.40 -12.53
C VAL A 313 14.52 19.69 -11.79
N LEU A 314 15.19 19.95 -10.66
CA LEU A 314 14.73 20.97 -9.71
C LEU A 314 14.89 22.41 -10.23
N ILE A 315 15.94 22.71 -11.01
CA ILE A 315 16.14 24.04 -11.60
C ILE A 315 14.97 24.47 -12.52
N TYR A 316 14.21 23.52 -13.06
CA TYR A 316 13.06 23.78 -13.92
C TYR A 316 11.74 23.98 -13.14
N MET A 317 11.76 23.86 -11.80
CA MET A 317 10.58 23.95 -10.94
C MET A 317 10.70 25.12 -9.94
N PRO A 318 10.71 26.39 -10.40
CA PRO A 318 10.96 27.54 -9.54
C PRO A 318 9.89 27.78 -8.46
N ARG A 319 8.74 27.10 -8.55
CA ARG A 319 7.64 27.19 -7.57
C ARG A 319 7.63 26.06 -6.56
N LEU A 320 8.56 25.11 -6.66
CA LEU A 320 8.60 23.93 -5.81
C LEU A 320 8.91 24.32 -4.37
N LYS A 321 7.94 24.11 -3.48
CA LYS A 321 8.07 24.38 -2.04
C LYS A 321 8.43 23.13 -1.28
N LYS A 322 7.93 21.97 -1.75
CA LYS A 322 8.09 20.68 -1.10
C LYS A 322 8.53 19.64 -2.10
N PHE A 323 9.68 19.03 -1.82
CA PHE A 323 10.18 17.87 -2.56
C PHE A 323 10.38 16.72 -1.58
N THR A 324 9.72 15.60 -1.85
CA THR A 324 9.84 14.38 -1.03
C THR A 324 10.16 13.23 -1.95
N PHE A 325 11.25 12.51 -1.69
CA PHE A 325 11.69 11.46 -2.61
C PHE A 325 12.28 10.24 -1.91
N SER A 326 12.24 9.13 -2.62
CA SER A 326 12.92 7.86 -2.32
C SER A 326 13.29 7.26 -3.68
N ILE A 327 14.57 7.38 -4.06
CA ILE A 327 15.09 7.01 -5.37
C ILE A 327 16.16 5.94 -5.17
N ASP A 328 15.85 4.71 -5.57
CA ASP A 328 16.78 3.59 -5.67
C ASP A 328 17.38 3.58 -7.07
N THR A 329 18.70 3.70 -7.19
CA THR A 329 19.42 3.63 -8.46
C THR A 329 20.26 2.38 -8.49
N ARG A 330 20.06 1.55 -9.52
CA ARG A 330 20.86 0.35 -9.79
C ARG A 330 21.64 0.52 -11.07
N LEU A 331 22.94 0.34 -10.97
CA LEU A 331 23.86 0.40 -12.08
C LEU A 331 24.17 -1.01 -12.55
N PHE A 332 23.93 -1.28 -13.82
CA PHE A 332 24.29 -2.53 -14.48
C PHE A 332 25.12 -2.20 -15.72
N ASN A 333 26.43 -2.32 -15.64
CA ASN A 333 27.26 -2.17 -16.83
C ASN A 333 28.51 -3.06 -16.76
N ASN A 334 28.59 -4.05 -17.65
CA ASN A 334 29.75 -4.94 -17.71
C ASN A 334 30.99 -4.30 -18.36
N ASN A 335 30.83 -3.16 -19.02
CA ASN A 335 31.83 -2.58 -19.92
C ASN A 335 32.44 -1.25 -19.42
N ILE A 336 31.87 -0.62 -18.38
CA ILE A 336 32.33 0.69 -17.87
C ILE A 336 32.57 0.58 -16.38
N LYS A 337 33.73 1.08 -15.91
CA LYS A 337 34.02 1.18 -14.48
C LYS A 337 32.99 2.11 -13.82
N ILE A 338 32.26 1.60 -12.84
CA ILE A 338 31.26 2.39 -12.09
C ILE A 338 31.98 3.45 -11.25
N ASP A 339 31.43 4.67 -11.20
CA ASP A 339 31.82 5.71 -10.25
C ASP A 339 31.30 5.34 -8.84
N LEU A 340 32.15 4.69 -8.05
CA LEU A 340 31.81 4.19 -6.73
C LEU A 340 31.92 5.30 -5.68
N ARG A 341 30.88 6.12 -5.60
CA ARG A 341 30.77 7.15 -4.56
C ARG A 341 30.43 6.57 -3.20
N SER A 342 31.00 7.13 -2.13
CA SER A 342 30.62 6.76 -0.76
C SER A 342 29.25 7.34 -0.37
N ASN A 343 28.65 6.82 0.72
CA ASN A 343 27.45 7.42 1.31
C ASN A 343 27.64 8.91 1.63
N GLU A 344 28.78 9.27 2.19
CA GLU A 344 29.10 10.66 2.56
C GLU A 344 29.25 11.56 1.33
N GLU A 345 29.76 11.03 0.21
CA GLU A 345 29.85 11.78 -1.05
C GLU A 345 28.47 12.01 -1.67
N ILE A 346 27.60 10.98 -1.66
CA ILE A 346 26.21 11.11 -2.07
C ILE A 346 25.51 12.15 -1.20
N GLN A 347 25.60 12.07 0.12
CA GLN A 347 24.97 13.04 1.02
C GLN A 347 25.48 14.46 0.81
N ARG A 348 26.80 14.64 0.65
CA ARG A 348 27.39 15.95 0.36
C ARG A 348 26.87 16.57 -0.94
N SER A 349 26.53 15.75 -1.95
CA SER A 349 25.97 16.24 -3.21
C SER A 349 24.62 16.96 -3.04
N PHE A 350 23.88 16.72 -1.95
CA PHE A 350 22.57 17.35 -1.70
C PHE A 350 22.65 18.65 -0.89
N ILE A 351 23.79 18.96 -0.27
CA ILE A 351 23.96 20.16 0.57
C ILE A 351 23.68 21.41 -0.26
N GLY A 352 22.71 22.22 0.19
CA GLY A 352 22.31 23.48 -0.44
C GLY A 352 21.48 23.33 -1.73
N ARG A 353 21.10 22.11 -2.14
CA ARG A 353 20.32 21.86 -3.36
C ARG A 353 18.88 21.45 -3.10
N VAL A 354 18.64 20.71 -2.02
CA VAL A 354 17.30 20.29 -1.61
C VAL A 354 16.94 20.87 -0.25
N ASN A 355 15.65 21.15 -0.05
CA ASN A 355 15.14 21.55 1.25
C ASN A 355 15.00 20.31 2.14
N GLY A 356 15.94 20.12 3.07
CA GLY A 356 15.84 19.11 4.12
C GLY A 356 17.05 18.21 4.23
N GLN A 357 17.02 17.35 5.26
CA GLN A 357 18.00 16.29 5.43
C GLN A 357 17.67 15.12 4.50
N ILE A 358 18.69 14.38 4.11
CA ILE A 358 18.54 13.17 3.29
C ILE A 358 19.29 12.01 3.93
N GLY A 359 18.80 10.79 3.71
CA GLY A 359 19.53 9.57 3.99
C GLY A 359 20.02 8.94 2.69
N SER A 360 21.06 8.12 2.78
CA SER A 360 21.56 7.37 1.64
C SER A 360 22.17 6.03 2.06
N ASP A 361 21.96 5.02 1.23
CA ASP A 361 22.55 3.70 1.38
C ASP A 361 23.17 3.26 0.04
N VAL A 362 24.51 3.27 -0.02
CA VAL A 362 25.30 2.85 -1.18
C VAL A 362 25.90 1.48 -0.93
N GLN A 363 25.71 0.59 -1.90
CA GLN A 363 26.27 -0.74 -1.93
C GLN A 363 27.01 -0.97 -3.24
N THR A 364 28.26 -1.42 -3.14
CA THR A 364 29.07 -1.82 -4.29
C THR A 364 29.07 -3.34 -4.42
N ILE A 365 28.73 -3.85 -5.61
CA ILE A 365 28.77 -5.28 -5.92
C ILE A 365 29.97 -5.53 -6.85
N VAL A 366 31.15 -5.66 -6.22
CA VAL A 366 32.45 -5.72 -6.91
C VAL A 366 32.47 -6.82 -7.98
N MET A 367 31.96 -8.01 -7.66
CA MET A 367 32.02 -9.17 -8.57
C MET A 367 31.22 -9.00 -9.86
N LYS A 368 30.19 -8.14 -9.85
CA LYS A 368 29.28 -7.95 -10.99
C LYS A 368 29.51 -6.63 -11.72
N ASN A 369 30.50 -5.83 -11.28
CA ASN A 369 30.63 -4.42 -11.69
C ASN A 369 29.25 -3.73 -11.67
N ALA A 370 28.55 -3.89 -10.54
CA ALA A 370 27.22 -3.35 -10.32
C ALA A 370 27.20 -2.53 -9.02
N GLY A 371 26.25 -1.63 -8.94
CA GLY A 371 26.12 -0.72 -7.81
C GLY A 371 24.67 -0.43 -7.50
N ILE A 372 24.34 -0.28 -6.21
CA ILE A 372 23.01 0.12 -5.74
C ILE A 372 23.20 1.36 -4.88
N CYS A 373 22.42 2.39 -5.13
CA CYS A 373 22.38 3.60 -4.32
C CYS A 373 20.93 3.98 -4.08
N HIS A 374 20.50 3.92 -2.82
CA HIS A 374 19.20 4.43 -2.42
C HIS A 374 19.39 5.78 -1.75
N VAL A 375 18.67 6.81 -2.22
CA VAL A 375 18.68 8.15 -1.62
C VAL A 375 17.25 8.59 -1.33
N TYR A 376 17.02 9.16 -0.15
CA TYR A 376 15.68 9.52 0.30
C TYR A 376 15.63 10.75 1.20
N SER A 377 14.48 11.43 1.21
CA SER A 377 14.22 12.57 2.09
C SER A 377 13.97 12.13 3.55
N LEU A 378 14.44 12.94 4.50
CA LEU A 378 14.15 12.79 5.93
C LEU A 378 13.27 13.95 6.45
N PRO A 379 12.31 13.69 7.37
CA PRO A 379 11.90 12.36 7.85
C PRO A 379 11.25 11.53 6.75
N TYR A 380 11.51 10.22 6.73
CA TYR A 380 10.99 9.32 5.69
C TYR A 380 9.45 9.30 5.67
N GLN A 381 8.85 9.60 4.51
CA GLN A 381 7.40 9.81 4.39
C GLN A 381 6.64 8.64 3.73
N PHE A 382 7.33 7.62 3.24
CA PHE A 382 6.72 6.52 2.49
C PHE A 382 6.43 5.33 3.39
N GLU A 383 5.44 4.53 2.99
CA GLU A 383 5.07 3.30 3.70
C GLU A 383 5.95 2.10 3.34
N ASP A 384 6.61 2.17 2.19
CA ASP A 384 7.46 1.13 1.65
C ASP A 384 8.91 1.60 1.73
N PHE A 385 9.83 0.74 2.18
CA PHE A 385 11.27 0.97 2.09
C PHE A 385 11.89 -0.22 1.35
N CYS A 386 12.46 0.05 0.19
CA CYS A 386 12.99 -0.99 -0.68
C CYS A 386 14.52 -0.99 -0.65
N HIS A 387 15.11 -2.19 -0.69
CA HIS A 387 16.54 -2.43 -0.85
C HIS A 387 17.41 -1.97 0.31
N LEU A 388 16.90 -2.11 1.54
CA LEU A 388 17.72 -1.93 2.74
C LEU A 388 18.82 -3.00 2.78
N ASN A 389 20.07 -2.57 2.98
CA ASN A 389 21.26 -3.42 2.96
C ASN A 389 22.14 -3.15 4.19
N ASN A 390 23.28 -3.85 4.33
CA ASN A 390 24.17 -3.70 5.50
C ASN A 390 24.83 -2.32 5.63
N SER A 391 24.73 -1.43 4.64
CA SER A 391 25.18 -0.03 4.74
C SER A 391 24.22 0.85 5.54
N PHE A 392 23.05 0.33 5.94
CA PHE A 392 22.04 1.06 6.69
C PHE A 392 22.58 1.61 8.02
N GLN A 393 22.51 2.93 8.17
CA GLN A 393 23.09 3.66 9.31
C GLN A 393 22.12 3.83 10.49
N GLY A 394 20.92 3.30 10.37
CA GLY A 394 19.86 3.42 11.36
C GLY A 394 19.00 4.68 11.22
N GLY A 395 17.95 4.78 12.05
CA GLY A 395 17.06 5.94 12.13
C GLY A 395 15.61 5.59 12.42
N MET A 396 14.74 6.58 12.63
CA MET A 396 13.34 6.33 12.96
C MET A 396 12.42 6.39 11.74
N PHE A 397 11.90 5.24 11.30
CA PHE A 397 11.07 5.07 10.10
C PHE A 397 9.61 4.74 10.44
N HIS A 398 8.96 5.59 11.24
CA HIS A 398 7.60 5.36 11.75
C HIS A 398 6.50 5.18 10.68
N LYS A 399 6.71 5.65 9.45
CA LYS A 399 5.72 5.46 8.38
C LYS A 399 5.88 4.13 7.65
N VAL A 400 7.06 3.52 7.72
CA VAL A 400 7.37 2.31 6.98
C VAL A 400 6.62 1.13 7.62
N GLN A 401 5.84 0.46 6.79
CA GLN A 401 5.07 -0.73 7.13
C GLN A 401 5.49 -1.92 6.28
N CYS A 402 6.18 -1.71 5.16
CA CYS A 402 6.74 -2.74 4.29
C CYS A 402 8.23 -2.50 4.08
N LEU A 403 9.05 -3.49 4.43
CA LEU A 403 10.50 -3.44 4.29
C LEU A 403 10.99 -4.59 3.42
N ILE A 404 11.74 -4.25 2.37
CA ILE A 404 12.46 -5.22 1.56
C ILE A 404 13.95 -5.07 1.83
N MET A 405 14.53 -6.08 2.47
CA MET A 405 15.96 -6.17 2.76
C MET A 405 16.65 -7.00 1.69
N THR A 406 17.74 -6.49 1.12
CA THR A 406 18.55 -7.20 0.14
C THR A 406 20.02 -6.89 0.34
N ASP A 407 20.87 -7.90 0.33
CA ASP A 407 22.31 -7.71 0.29
C ASP A 407 22.93 -8.92 -0.41
N GLU A 408 23.60 -8.68 -1.55
CA GLU A 408 24.21 -9.76 -2.32
C GLU A 408 25.60 -10.16 -1.78
N THR A 409 26.24 -9.28 -1.01
CA THR A 409 27.64 -9.41 -0.61
C THR A 409 27.80 -9.86 0.84
N TYR A 410 26.96 -9.35 1.73
CA TYR A 410 27.07 -9.54 3.17
C TYR A 410 25.81 -10.20 3.74
N SER A 411 26.01 -11.08 4.71
CA SER A 411 24.94 -11.67 5.52
C SER A 411 24.28 -10.62 6.43
N PHE A 412 23.02 -10.83 6.77
CA PHE A 412 22.35 -10.05 7.81
C PHE A 412 22.50 -10.75 9.17
N GLU A 413 23.40 -10.25 10.01
CA GLU A 413 23.64 -10.86 11.32
C GLU A 413 22.50 -10.54 12.32
N HIS A 414 22.42 -11.30 13.41
CA HIS A 414 21.36 -11.17 14.43
C HIS A 414 21.17 -9.71 14.92
N TYR A 415 22.28 -9.02 15.23
CA TYR A 415 22.26 -7.62 15.68
C TYR A 415 21.61 -6.69 14.64
N PHE A 416 21.73 -6.98 13.35
CA PHE A 416 21.10 -6.18 12.32
C PHE A 416 19.57 -6.22 12.43
N PHE A 417 18.98 -7.40 12.66
CA PHE A 417 17.54 -7.51 12.90
C PHE A 417 17.07 -6.80 14.17
N GLN A 418 17.93 -6.69 15.19
CA GLN A 418 17.65 -5.88 16.37
C GLN A 418 17.51 -4.40 15.99
N VAL A 419 18.44 -3.87 15.20
CA VAL A 419 18.37 -2.49 14.67
C VAL A 419 17.08 -2.30 13.86
N ILE A 420 16.76 -3.23 12.94
CA ILE A 420 15.52 -3.17 12.15
C ILE A 420 14.28 -3.14 13.04
N SER A 421 14.22 -3.94 14.10
CA SER A 421 13.05 -3.95 14.99
C SER A 421 12.83 -2.63 15.74
N GLN A 422 13.90 -1.88 16.00
CA GLN A 422 13.87 -0.59 16.70
C GLN A 422 13.53 0.55 15.75
N ASP A 423 14.14 0.54 14.57
CA ASP A 423 14.05 1.61 13.58
C ASP A 423 12.73 1.57 12.78
N PHE A 424 12.11 0.39 12.69
CA PHE A 424 10.84 0.15 11.98
C PHE A 424 9.75 -0.35 12.95
N PRO A 425 9.32 0.48 13.93
CA PRO A 425 8.47 0.03 15.03
C PRO A 425 7.06 -0.41 14.62
N PHE A 426 6.61 -0.03 13.42
CA PHE A 426 5.28 -0.37 12.87
C PHE A 426 5.34 -1.30 11.66
N LEU A 427 6.45 -2.04 11.50
CA LEU A 427 6.66 -2.95 10.39
C LEU A 427 5.58 -4.05 10.36
N LYS A 428 4.87 -4.17 9.25
CA LYS A 428 3.82 -5.18 9.01
C LYS A 428 4.26 -6.26 8.03
N GLU A 429 5.16 -5.92 7.11
CA GLU A 429 5.63 -6.83 6.07
C GLU A 429 7.15 -6.77 5.98
N LEU A 430 7.78 -7.94 5.99
CA LEU A 430 9.22 -8.05 5.90
C LEU A 430 9.59 -9.07 4.83
N TYR A 431 10.39 -8.63 3.85
CA TYR A 431 10.92 -9.47 2.78
C TYR A 431 12.43 -9.52 2.92
N ILE A 432 12.99 -10.71 3.06
CA ILE A 432 14.44 -10.91 3.16
C ILE A 432 14.90 -11.63 1.89
N VAL A 433 15.72 -10.92 1.11
CA VAL A 433 16.36 -11.42 -0.12
C VAL A 433 17.87 -11.44 0.11
N ASN A 434 18.33 -12.48 0.79
CA ASN A 434 19.75 -12.63 1.11
C ASN A 434 20.11 -14.13 1.12
N CYS A 435 20.93 -14.55 0.17
CA CYS A 435 21.37 -15.94 0.06
C CYS A 435 22.65 -16.25 0.86
N GLN A 436 23.25 -15.25 1.51
CA GLN A 436 24.47 -15.43 2.28
C GLN A 436 24.16 -16.05 3.65
N PRO A 437 24.89 -17.10 4.07
CA PRO A 437 24.75 -17.67 5.41
C PRO A 437 25.21 -16.68 6.48
N GLN A 438 24.56 -16.72 7.64
CA GLN A 438 24.99 -15.93 8.80
C GLN A 438 26.32 -16.46 9.32
N LYS A 439 27.25 -15.55 9.62
CA LYS A 439 28.57 -15.92 10.15
C LYS A 439 28.53 -16.04 11.67
N ASP A 440 27.77 -15.16 12.31
CA ASP A 440 27.72 -15.03 13.76
C ASP A 440 26.35 -15.45 14.29
N LYS A 441 26.07 -16.77 14.22
CA LYS A 441 24.85 -17.39 14.79
C LYS A 441 24.77 -17.33 16.32
N GLN A 442 25.64 -16.56 16.99
CA GLN A 442 25.67 -16.54 18.45
C GLN A 442 24.31 -16.10 18.98
N HIS A 443 23.70 -16.98 19.77
CA HIS A 443 22.45 -16.73 20.47
C HIS A 443 22.64 -15.60 21.48
N SER A 444 22.49 -14.37 21.01
CA SER A 444 22.29 -13.21 21.88
C SER A 444 21.16 -13.53 22.83
N SER A 445 21.31 -13.18 24.10
CA SER A 445 20.23 -13.26 25.09
C SER A 445 19.12 -12.24 24.83
N THR A 446 19.30 -11.34 23.86
CA THR A 446 18.34 -10.28 23.55
C THR A 446 17.29 -10.80 22.59
N LEU A 447 16.08 -11.05 23.11
CA LEU A 447 14.92 -11.41 22.29
C LEU A 447 14.50 -10.23 21.40
N ILE A 448 14.60 -10.40 20.08
CA ILE A 448 14.11 -9.43 19.09
C ILE A 448 12.59 -9.56 18.96
N ARG A 449 11.88 -8.42 18.84
CA ARG A 449 10.41 -8.42 18.75
C ARG A 449 9.94 -7.63 17.54
N PHE A 450 9.10 -8.25 16.72
CA PHE A 450 8.35 -7.55 15.68
C PHE A 450 6.85 -7.58 16.01
N PRO A 451 6.35 -6.62 16.83
CA PRO A 451 5.01 -6.69 17.41
C PRO A 451 3.88 -6.58 16.38
N TYR A 452 4.14 -5.98 15.22
CA TYR A 452 3.14 -5.74 14.18
C TYR A 452 3.35 -6.55 12.90
N LEU A 453 4.37 -7.42 12.84
CA LEU A 453 4.66 -8.17 11.62
C LEU A 453 3.57 -9.19 11.33
N LEU A 454 2.88 -8.99 10.21
CA LEU A 454 1.78 -9.82 9.71
C LEU A 454 2.23 -10.78 8.61
N LEU A 455 3.21 -10.37 7.80
CA LEU A 455 3.75 -11.14 6.70
C LEU A 455 5.28 -11.18 6.76
N LEU A 456 5.83 -12.39 6.60
CA LEU A 456 7.25 -12.63 6.44
C LEU A 456 7.50 -13.41 5.15
N SER A 457 8.41 -12.91 4.31
CA SER A 457 8.86 -13.59 3.09
C SER A 457 10.35 -13.92 3.16
N LEU A 458 10.63 -15.22 3.06
CA LEU A 458 11.96 -15.84 3.09
C LEU A 458 12.23 -16.68 1.83
N VAL A 459 11.46 -16.46 0.75
CA VAL A 459 11.55 -17.25 -0.50
C VAL A 459 12.96 -17.23 -1.11
N MET A 460 13.66 -16.11 -0.98
CA MET A 460 15.02 -15.93 -1.49
C MET A 460 16.04 -15.75 -0.35
N ALA A 461 15.73 -16.24 0.84
CA ALA A 461 16.60 -16.19 1.99
C ALA A 461 17.37 -17.50 2.17
N HIS A 462 18.61 -17.42 2.66
CA HIS A 462 19.34 -18.57 3.18
C HIS A 462 18.58 -19.24 4.35
N MET A 463 18.82 -20.53 4.57
CA MET A 463 18.15 -21.31 5.63
C MET A 463 18.41 -20.78 7.05
N ASP A 464 19.52 -20.07 7.26
CA ASP A 464 19.83 -19.47 8.57
C ASP A 464 18.78 -18.43 8.97
N TYR A 465 18.27 -17.64 8.03
CA TYR A 465 17.19 -16.68 8.31
C TYR A 465 15.87 -17.38 8.62
N VAL A 466 15.64 -18.57 8.05
CA VAL A 466 14.48 -19.40 8.38
C VAL A 466 14.57 -19.90 9.82
N GLU A 467 15.74 -20.40 10.22
CA GLU A 467 16.02 -20.80 11.60
C GLU A 467 15.82 -19.62 12.56
N GLU A 468 16.42 -18.47 12.23
CA GLU A 468 16.38 -17.25 13.02
C GLU A 468 14.96 -16.74 13.29
N PHE A 469 14.11 -16.68 12.26
CA PHE A 469 12.75 -16.14 12.39
C PHE A 469 11.70 -17.16 12.86
N LEU A 470 11.88 -18.46 12.60
CA LEU A 470 10.89 -19.45 13.01
C LEU A 470 11.08 -19.89 14.46
N PHE A 471 12.30 -19.83 15.01
CA PHE A 471 12.55 -20.19 16.40
C PHE A 471 12.22 -19.03 17.34
N ASP A 472 11.14 -19.17 18.12
CA ASP A 472 10.61 -18.11 19.01
C ASP A 472 11.60 -17.65 20.11
N LYS A 473 12.65 -18.46 20.37
CA LYS A 473 13.75 -18.10 21.28
C LYS A 473 14.62 -16.96 20.74
N ASN A 474 14.67 -16.76 19.42
CA ASN A 474 15.50 -15.77 18.75
C ASN A 474 14.69 -14.51 18.42
N ILE A 475 13.58 -14.70 17.70
CA ILE A 475 12.69 -13.62 17.24
C ILE A 475 11.25 -13.93 17.61
N HIS A 476 10.61 -13.01 18.34
CA HIS A 476 9.22 -13.12 18.72
C HIS A 476 8.31 -12.42 17.71
N LEU A 477 7.40 -13.19 17.11
CA LEU A 477 6.49 -12.77 16.04
C LEU A 477 5.01 -12.99 16.45
N PRO A 478 4.47 -12.18 17.39
CA PRO A 478 3.17 -12.45 18.00
C PRO A 478 1.98 -12.35 17.03
N ARG A 479 2.14 -11.62 15.91
CA ARG A 479 1.07 -11.36 14.93
C ARG A 479 1.35 -11.94 13.55
N LEU A 480 2.33 -12.83 13.41
CA LEU A 480 2.63 -13.43 12.11
C LEU A 480 1.46 -14.29 11.65
N LEU A 481 0.88 -13.95 10.51
CA LEU A 481 -0.25 -14.67 9.91
C LEU A 481 0.10 -15.30 8.56
N ASN A 482 1.04 -14.71 7.82
CA ASN A 482 1.39 -15.14 6.47
C ASN A 482 2.90 -15.40 6.39
N LEU A 483 3.28 -16.58 5.90
CA LEU A 483 4.68 -16.96 5.67
C LEU A 483 4.88 -17.38 4.22
N PHE A 484 5.80 -16.73 3.51
CA PHE A 484 6.21 -17.12 2.17
C PHE A 484 7.62 -17.70 2.21
N ILE A 485 7.79 -18.96 1.79
CA ILE A 485 9.05 -19.68 2.01
C ILE A 485 9.25 -20.79 0.96
N LYS A 486 10.48 -21.28 0.80
CA LYS A 486 10.78 -22.52 0.08
C LYS A 486 10.51 -23.75 0.95
N TYR A 487 10.12 -24.86 0.35
CA TYR A 487 9.83 -26.09 1.08
C TYR A 487 11.09 -26.66 1.72
N GLU A 488 12.19 -26.71 0.98
CA GLU A 488 13.43 -27.34 1.45
C GLU A 488 14.00 -26.69 2.73
N PRO A 489 14.22 -25.36 2.81
CA PRO A 489 14.66 -24.71 4.04
C PRO A 489 13.70 -24.92 5.23
N LEU A 490 12.39 -24.88 4.97
CA LEU A 490 11.36 -25.12 6.00
C LEU A 490 11.45 -26.55 6.54
N ALA A 491 11.56 -27.54 5.66
CA ALA A 491 11.69 -28.94 6.03
C ALA A 491 12.98 -29.19 6.81
N ILE A 492 14.12 -28.61 6.40
CA ILE A 492 15.40 -28.76 7.11
C ILE A 492 15.32 -28.16 8.52
N VAL A 493 14.89 -26.90 8.66
CA VAL A 493 14.84 -26.21 9.96
C VAL A 493 13.86 -26.87 10.93
N THR A 494 12.76 -27.39 10.42
CA THR A 494 11.77 -28.12 11.24
C THR A 494 12.11 -29.61 11.42
N ASN A 495 13.21 -30.09 10.87
CA ASN A 495 13.57 -31.51 10.80
C ASN A 495 12.40 -32.38 10.29
N ASN A 496 11.90 -32.06 9.10
CA ASN A 496 10.68 -32.61 8.50
C ASN A 496 9.47 -32.54 9.45
N PHE A 497 9.25 -31.36 10.04
CA PHE A 497 8.12 -31.12 10.95
C PHE A 497 8.13 -32.03 12.20
N THR A 498 9.31 -32.23 12.80
CA THR A 498 9.48 -32.96 14.08
C THR A 498 10.12 -32.12 15.18
N ASN A 499 10.76 -30.99 14.85
CA ASN A 499 11.38 -30.07 15.81
C ASN A 499 10.38 -29.04 16.37
N ASP A 500 10.03 -29.15 17.65
CA ASP A 500 9.04 -28.32 18.32
C ASP A 500 9.40 -26.82 18.40
N ALA A 501 10.67 -26.45 18.22
CA ALA A 501 11.14 -25.06 18.38
C ALA A 501 10.44 -24.07 17.44
N ALA A 502 10.05 -24.50 16.23
CA ALA A 502 9.32 -23.68 15.26
C ALA A 502 7.80 -23.80 15.37
N ARG A 503 7.29 -24.81 16.08
CA ARG A 503 5.86 -25.17 16.08
C ARG A 503 4.98 -24.04 16.62
N ALA A 504 5.45 -23.31 17.64
CA ALA A 504 4.70 -22.20 18.22
C ALA A 504 4.47 -21.03 17.24
N THR A 505 5.48 -20.74 16.40
CA THR A 505 5.40 -19.70 15.36
C THR A 505 4.53 -20.18 14.20
N CYS A 506 4.78 -21.40 13.69
CA CYS A 506 4.01 -22.00 12.61
C CYS A 506 2.52 -22.18 12.95
N GLY A 507 2.21 -22.52 14.20
CA GLY A 507 0.85 -22.79 14.66
C GLY A 507 -0.14 -21.62 14.56
N LYS A 508 0.38 -20.39 14.41
CA LYS A 508 -0.42 -19.15 14.30
C LYS A 508 -0.70 -18.76 12.84
N LEU A 509 -0.03 -19.38 11.88
CA LEU A 509 -0.12 -19.01 10.47
C LEU A 509 -1.49 -19.37 9.89
N LYS A 510 -2.11 -18.39 9.23
CA LYS A 510 -3.34 -18.53 8.45
C LYS A 510 -3.09 -18.72 6.96
N CYS A 511 -1.89 -18.36 6.51
CA CYS A 511 -1.45 -18.57 5.15
C CYS A 511 0.02 -19.01 5.12
N LEU A 512 0.28 -20.06 4.34
CA LEU A 512 1.61 -20.53 4.02
C LEU A 512 1.72 -20.64 2.50
N GLU A 513 2.56 -19.81 1.90
CA GLU A 513 2.86 -19.89 0.47
C GLU A 513 4.22 -20.55 0.29
N ILE A 514 4.21 -21.70 -0.39
CA ILE A 514 5.42 -22.43 -0.73
C ILE A 514 5.67 -22.24 -2.21
N SER A 515 6.84 -21.69 -2.56
CA SER A 515 7.16 -21.30 -3.93
C SER A 515 7.28 -22.48 -4.92
N GLU A 516 7.29 -23.71 -4.41
CA GLU A 516 7.51 -24.94 -5.16
C GLU A 516 6.46 -26.01 -4.79
N PRO A 517 6.06 -26.88 -5.74
CA PRO A 517 5.18 -28.00 -5.44
C PRO A 517 5.82 -28.93 -4.40
N PHE A 518 5.04 -29.40 -3.43
CA PHE A 518 5.48 -30.36 -2.43
C PHE A 518 4.35 -31.32 -2.04
N VAL A 519 4.73 -32.42 -1.38
CA VAL A 519 3.79 -33.38 -0.78
C VAL A 519 3.79 -33.14 0.72
N CYS A 520 2.62 -32.91 1.32
CA CYS A 520 2.49 -32.69 2.76
C CYS A 520 3.00 -33.91 3.55
N PRO A 521 4.03 -33.76 4.40
CA PRO A 521 4.45 -34.83 5.30
C PRO A 521 3.42 -35.12 6.39
N GLU A 522 3.54 -36.28 7.04
CA GLU A 522 2.59 -36.75 8.05
C GLU A 522 2.31 -35.73 9.17
N ASN A 523 3.35 -35.04 9.65
CA ASN A 523 3.24 -34.07 10.74
C ASN A 523 2.92 -32.63 10.29
N PHE A 524 2.72 -32.38 8.99
CA PHE A 524 2.53 -31.04 8.45
C PHE A 524 1.34 -30.30 9.11
N HIS A 525 0.19 -30.99 9.23
CA HIS A 525 -1.02 -30.40 9.80
C HIS A 525 -0.89 -30.05 11.28
N GLN A 526 0.02 -30.71 12.01
CA GLN A 526 0.29 -30.38 13.41
C GLN A 526 1.07 -29.07 13.55
N TYR A 527 1.87 -28.70 12.54
CA TYR A 527 2.59 -27.43 12.49
C TYR A 527 1.70 -26.27 12.03
N PHE A 528 0.73 -26.55 11.18
CA PHE A 528 -0.13 -25.54 10.56
C PHE A 528 -1.63 -25.86 10.72
N PRO A 529 -2.14 -25.89 11.96
CA PRO A 529 -3.52 -26.31 12.24
C PRO A 529 -4.59 -25.35 11.70
N LEU A 530 -4.23 -24.10 11.37
CA LEU A 530 -5.16 -23.07 10.88
C LEU A 530 -5.23 -22.97 9.35
N LEU A 531 -4.48 -23.80 8.60
CA LEU A 531 -4.52 -23.82 7.13
C LEU A 531 -5.62 -24.71 6.54
N LEU A 532 -6.40 -25.38 7.40
CA LEU A 532 -7.43 -26.37 7.02
C LEU A 532 -8.80 -25.75 6.76
#